data_AF-A0A1T4KX79-F1
#
_entry.id   AF-A0A1T4KX79-F1
#
_cell.length_a   1.000
_cell.length_b   1.000
_cell.length_c   1.000
_cell.angle_alpha   90.00
_cell.angle_beta   90.00
_cell.angle_gamma   90.00
#
_symmetry.space_group_name_H-M   'P 1'
#
loop_
_entity.id
_entity.type
_entity.pdbx_description
1 polymer ?
#
loop_
_entity_poly.entity_id
_entity_poly.type
_entity_poly.pdbx_seq_one_letter_code
_entity_poly.pdbx_strand_id
1 'polypeptide(L)'
;MQVTTTKICNFLKKISIFSVLLACSAAAFCASDKKWTLAAEQFEFTQNTNNSKAAVSYAKTMPSLIMEQMAENLTRIPRAREQLDRTLYDLQKERLSLFLQLSKEVKARDSLLLADYSARKLKAKLKESDVKIRDIEKKIDENLQSALKETSRREKRMQQDEMRIAHLEQGEIVDDRREEGNGFSRFFKGLGGRQDEDFVLEDVVLYKNDFNQLFDAGEEQRKSGYDSYYFGKACVDAGIQGLITGKITVYGNYISISAELYQYPGGRRIASVSDVGITDDLRTLATSIAAQLTPKIADSMPVELFIEVFPPEAAENIVLSVNDVVYSDGTEKITLPSGVHTITFSSKGYITESTSYSFTGNRRFKITVEMQPDNPGELFLAMKKPFSGDLFANGLFSASLSPSGRFASIHINNQQILGHFVSENGEPCDFFIRTKYLSDGNFLLLDAKPFDRSSYIEKRRIWMYRSYSLLIVSLLPTFYCYGNSFAASSAYNDGYGVSYDEAKKWETARNVTAGISIGCGVLFVVELVRYLRAANSVLPAEAKKMSTKELTKIRGREQIERVKQQELLLEADSAFSDEAENSDGAELSEPEGTGGMPVIKGEIQELQ
;
A
#
# COMPACT_ATOMS: atom_id res chain seq x y z
N MET A 1 30.34 -17.21 33.29
CA MET A 1 28.94 -17.29 32.82
C MET A 1 28.21 -15.93 32.70
N GLN A 2 28.86 -14.77 32.95
CA GLN A 2 28.21 -13.43 32.90
C GLN A 2 28.38 -12.66 31.57
N VAL A 3 29.22 -13.12 30.64
CA VAL A 3 29.57 -12.38 29.39
C VAL A 3 28.56 -12.64 28.25
N THR A 4 27.75 -13.70 28.35
CA THR A 4 26.76 -14.08 27.33
C THR A 4 25.43 -13.35 27.49
N THR A 5 25.00 -13.08 28.72
CA THR A 5 23.71 -12.41 29.01
C THR A 5 23.70 -10.94 28.59
N THR A 6 24.80 -10.21 28.77
CA THR A 6 24.92 -8.79 28.35
C THR A 6 24.83 -8.61 26.83
N LYS A 7 25.38 -9.54 26.04
CA LYS A 7 25.27 -9.50 24.57
C LYS A 7 23.84 -9.76 24.10
N ILE A 8 23.12 -10.69 24.72
CA ILE A 8 21.72 -11.01 24.40
C ILE A 8 20.80 -9.84 24.77
N CYS A 9 20.96 -9.21 25.93
CA CYS A 9 20.19 -8.02 26.32
C CYS A 9 20.42 -6.83 25.38
N ASN A 10 21.66 -6.61 24.91
CA ASN A 10 21.94 -5.53 23.95
C ASN A 10 21.40 -5.84 22.53
N PHE A 11 21.33 -7.11 22.14
CA PHE A 11 20.69 -7.53 20.89
C PHE A 11 19.17 -7.31 20.94
N LEU A 12 18.51 -7.71 22.03
CA LEU A 12 17.07 -7.49 22.26
C LEU A 12 16.72 -6.00 22.35
N LYS A 13 17.54 -5.16 23.01
CA LYS A 13 17.36 -3.71 23.00
C LYS A 13 17.45 -3.10 21.60
N LYS A 14 18.39 -3.56 20.76
CA LYS A 14 18.50 -3.10 19.37
C LYS A 14 17.29 -3.51 18.52
N ILE A 15 16.78 -4.73 18.68
CA ILE A 15 15.54 -5.19 18.02
C ILE A 15 14.33 -4.35 18.47
N SER A 16 14.22 -4.06 19.78
CA SER A 16 13.13 -3.23 20.31
C SER A 16 13.16 -1.79 19.76
N ILE A 17 14.35 -1.16 19.71
CA ILE A 17 14.52 0.17 19.10
C ILE A 17 14.20 0.14 17.60
N PHE A 18 14.63 -0.90 16.88
CA PHE A 18 14.32 -1.06 15.46
C PHE A 18 12.82 -1.28 15.21
N SER A 19 12.11 -2.03 16.07
CA SER A 19 10.66 -2.20 15.98
C SER A 19 9.87 -0.91 16.28
N VAL A 20 10.39 -0.04 17.15
CA VAL A 20 9.78 1.27 17.41
C VAL A 20 10.01 2.22 16.23
N LEU A 21 11.21 2.24 15.64
CA LEU A 21 11.49 2.99 14.40
C LEU A 21 10.65 2.50 13.21
N LEU A 22 10.46 1.19 13.06
CA LEU A 22 9.61 0.61 12.00
C LEU A 22 8.11 0.89 12.22
N ALA A 23 7.67 1.02 13.49
CA ALA A 23 6.31 1.44 13.81
C ALA A 23 6.10 2.95 13.55
N CYS A 24 7.12 3.78 13.77
CA CYS A 24 7.06 5.21 13.46
C CYS A 24 7.03 5.49 11.95
N SER A 25 7.69 4.69 11.10
CA SER A 25 7.59 4.84 9.65
C SER A 25 6.28 4.30 9.07
N ALA A 26 5.68 3.26 9.68
CA ALA A 26 4.36 2.77 9.28
C ALA A 26 3.22 3.76 9.60
N ALA A 27 3.35 4.57 10.66
CA ALA A 27 2.37 5.60 11.03
C ALA A 27 2.28 6.78 10.04
N ALA A 28 3.25 6.94 9.14
CA ALA A 28 3.22 7.94 8.07
C ALA A 28 2.39 7.50 6.84
N PHE A 29 1.95 6.24 6.79
CA PHE A 29 1.09 5.68 5.74
C PHE A 29 -0.32 5.32 6.24
N CYS A 30 -0.79 6.01 7.27
CA CYS A 30 -2.23 6.06 7.55
C CYS A 30 -2.89 6.99 6.53
N ALA A 31 -3.63 6.42 5.58
CA ALA A 31 -4.67 7.15 4.85
C ALA A 31 -5.59 7.85 5.88
N SER A 32 -6.07 9.04 5.56
CA SER A 32 -6.82 9.84 6.52
C SER A 32 -8.15 9.17 6.86
N ASP A 33 -8.52 9.15 8.15
CA ASP A 33 -9.82 8.64 8.61
C ASP A 33 -11.01 9.51 8.14
N LYS A 34 -10.74 10.66 7.51
CA LYS A 34 -11.75 11.67 7.13
C LYS A 34 -11.76 11.91 5.63
N LYS A 35 -12.83 11.46 4.99
CA LYS A 35 -13.04 11.55 3.54
C LYS A 35 -13.84 12.79 3.17
N TRP A 36 -13.45 13.45 2.09
CA TRP A 36 -14.15 14.56 1.48
C TRP A 36 -14.67 14.17 0.11
N THR A 37 -15.99 14.10 -0.05
CA THR A 37 -16.64 13.62 -1.27
C THR A 37 -16.77 14.73 -2.30
N LEU A 38 -16.10 14.56 -3.43
CA LEU A 38 -16.26 15.38 -4.63
C LEU A 38 -17.29 14.73 -5.57
N ALA A 39 -18.25 15.51 -6.04
CA ALA A 39 -19.23 15.12 -7.05
C ALA A 39 -19.18 16.09 -8.24
N ALA A 40 -19.75 15.69 -9.37
CA ALA A 40 -20.01 16.58 -10.49
C ALA A 40 -21.45 16.44 -10.99
N GLU A 41 -22.02 17.52 -11.50
CA GLU A 41 -23.34 17.56 -12.12
C GLU A 41 -23.21 17.56 -13.66
N GLN A 42 -24.27 17.15 -14.37
CA GLN A 42 -24.33 17.31 -15.83
C GLN A 42 -24.28 18.82 -16.18
N PHE A 43 -23.37 19.21 -17.06
CA PHE A 43 -23.24 20.63 -17.43
C PHE A 43 -24.41 21.13 -18.27
N GLU A 44 -24.81 22.38 -18.05
CA GLU A 44 -25.92 23.03 -18.75
C GLU A 44 -25.45 23.71 -20.04
N PHE A 45 -26.32 23.84 -21.04
CA PHE A 45 -26.00 24.63 -22.24
C PHE A 45 -26.38 26.10 -22.05
N THR A 46 -25.44 27.00 -22.33
CA THR A 46 -25.69 28.45 -22.28
C THR A 46 -26.70 28.91 -23.35
N GLN A 47 -26.82 28.15 -24.44
CA GLN A 47 -27.72 28.46 -25.56
C GLN A 47 -28.82 27.41 -25.67
N ASN A 48 -30.07 27.88 -25.73
CA ASN A 48 -31.27 27.07 -25.82
C ASN A 48 -31.60 26.69 -27.28
N THR A 49 -30.59 26.19 -28.00
CA THR A 49 -30.65 25.76 -29.40
C THR A 49 -30.93 24.26 -29.52
N ASN A 50 -31.41 23.81 -30.69
CA ASN A 50 -31.53 22.40 -31.03
C ASN A 50 -30.15 21.75 -31.17
N ASN A 51 -29.52 21.45 -30.03
CA ASN A 51 -28.19 20.91 -29.95
C ASN A 51 -28.16 19.49 -30.54
N SER A 52 -27.12 19.18 -31.31
CA SER A 52 -26.98 17.85 -31.94
C SER A 52 -26.86 16.76 -30.87
N LYS A 53 -27.18 15.50 -31.23
CA LYS A 53 -27.00 14.37 -30.30
C LYS A 53 -25.56 14.26 -29.77
N ALA A 54 -24.57 14.62 -30.58
CA ALA A 54 -23.16 14.69 -30.20
C ALA A 54 -22.86 15.83 -29.20
N ALA A 55 -23.47 17.00 -29.39
CA ALA A 55 -23.35 18.09 -28.42
C ALA A 55 -23.91 17.67 -27.05
N VAL A 56 -25.09 17.02 -27.01
CA VAL A 56 -25.72 16.55 -25.76
C VAL A 56 -24.85 15.54 -25.00
N SER A 57 -24.04 14.71 -25.68
CA SER A 57 -23.07 13.85 -24.98
C SER A 57 -22.00 14.64 -24.23
N TYR A 58 -21.50 15.76 -24.78
CA TYR A 58 -20.43 16.55 -24.13
C TYR A 58 -20.82 17.04 -22.73
N ALA A 59 -22.10 17.38 -22.51
CA ALA A 59 -22.63 17.76 -21.20
C ALA A 59 -22.51 16.68 -20.11
N LYS A 60 -22.46 15.40 -20.51
CA LYS A 60 -22.29 14.25 -19.60
C LYS A 60 -20.84 13.78 -19.54
N THR A 61 -20.14 13.79 -20.68
CA THR A 61 -18.77 13.29 -20.80
C THR A 61 -17.73 14.26 -20.23
N MET A 62 -17.93 15.58 -20.32
CA MET A 62 -16.97 16.55 -19.76
C MET A 62 -16.86 16.48 -18.24
N PRO A 63 -17.96 16.46 -17.46
CA PRO A 63 -17.87 16.28 -16.01
C PRO A 63 -17.17 14.98 -15.63
N SER A 64 -17.46 13.86 -16.31
CA SER A 64 -16.82 12.57 -16.01
C SER A 64 -15.34 12.54 -16.38
N LEU A 65 -14.92 13.18 -17.48
CA LEU A 65 -13.50 13.33 -17.84
C LEU A 65 -12.74 14.20 -16.82
N ILE A 66 -13.35 15.30 -16.35
CA ILE A 66 -12.73 16.12 -15.29
C ILE A 66 -12.59 15.29 -14.01
N MET A 67 -13.63 14.54 -13.62
CA MET A 67 -13.59 13.65 -12.44
C MET A 67 -12.58 12.50 -12.61
N GLU A 68 -12.37 11.97 -13.83
CA GLU A 68 -11.34 10.98 -14.15
C GLU A 68 -9.93 11.56 -13.91
N GLN A 69 -9.66 12.78 -14.37
CA GLN A 69 -8.38 13.48 -14.14
C GLN A 69 -8.18 13.89 -12.67
N MET A 70 -9.26 14.02 -11.90
CA MET A 70 -9.21 14.36 -10.47
C MET A 70 -9.35 13.12 -9.55
N ALA A 71 -9.33 11.91 -10.12
CA ALA A 71 -9.39 10.65 -9.39
C ALA A 71 -8.05 10.25 -8.73
N GLU A 72 -6.96 10.97 -9.05
CA GLU A 72 -5.66 10.80 -8.39
C GLU A 72 -5.77 11.05 -6.88
N ASN A 73 -4.86 10.46 -6.09
CA ASN A 73 -4.90 10.45 -4.62
C ASN A 73 -4.65 11.85 -4.00
N LEU A 74 -5.61 12.75 -4.16
CA LEU A 74 -5.54 14.14 -3.74
C LEU A 74 -5.86 14.24 -2.26
N THR A 75 -4.91 14.77 -1.49
CA THR A 75 -5.12 15.14 -0.09
C THR A 75 -5.35 16.64 0.01
N ARG A 76 -6.14 17.07 1.00
CA ARG A 76 -6.47 18.49 1.17
C ARG A 76 -6.48 18.92 2.64
N ILE A 77 -6.35 20.22 2.86
CA ILE A 77 -6.49 20.85 4.18
C ILE A 77 -7.83 21.61 4.23
N PRO A 78 -8.74 21.30 5.18
CA PRO A 78 -10.05 21.96 5.27
C PRO A 78 -9.90 23.37 5.86
N ARG A 79 -10.24 24.40 5.07
CA ARG A 79 -10.19 25.83 5.44
C ARG A 79 -10.95 26.16 6.73
N ALA A 80 -10.53 27.20 7.45
CA ALA A 80 -11.22 27.64 8.66
C ALA A 80 -12.67 28.05 8.38
N ARG A 81 -12.95 28.56 7.18
CA ARG A 81 -14.32 28.90 6.73
C ARG A 81 -15.20 27.68 6.55
N GLU A 82 -14.68 26.62 5.94
CA GLU A 82 -15.41 25.36 5.75
C GLU A 82 -15.70 24.69 7.09
N GLN A 83 -14.70 24.63 7.99
CA GLN A 83 -14.88 24.10 9.34
C GLN A 83 -15.98 24.87 10.10
N LEU A 84 -16.01 26.19 9.97
CA LEU A 84 -17.08 27.02 10.51
C LEU A 84 -18.44 26.63 9.91
N ASP A 85 -18.59 26.58 8.58
CA ASP A 85 -19.87 26.26 7.94
C ASP A 85 -20.36 24.85 8.29
N ARG A 86 -19.47 23.87 8.42
CA ARG A 86 -19.77 22.52 8.96
C ARG A 86 -20.34 22.60 10.37
N THR A 87 -19.65 23.26 11.30
CA THR A 87 -20.14 23.41 12.70
C THR A 87 -21.45 24.19 12.80
N LEU A 88 -21.65 25.23 11.97
CA LEU A 88 -22.91 25.98 11.94
C LEU A 88 -24.06 25.13 11.38
N TYR A 89 -23.81 24.26 10.41
CA TYR A 89 -24.80 23.33 9.87
C TYR A 89 -25.24 22.30 10.92
N ASP A 90 -24.29 21.72 11.66
CA ASP A 90 -24.60 20.78 12.75
C ASP A 90 -25.39 21.46 13.87
N LEU A 91 -24.97 22.65 14.32
CA LEU A 91 -25.71 23.46 15.29
C LEU A 91 -27.11 23.84 14.78
N GLN A 92 -27.26 24.15 13.48
CA GLN A 92 -28.57 24.41 12.89
C GLN A 92 -29.46 23.15 12.85
N LYS A 93 -28.89 21.98 12.56
CA LYS A 93 -29.60 20.69 12.57
C LYS A 93 -30.09 20.34 13.98
N GLU A 94 -29.25 20.51 14.99
CA GLU A 94 -29.64 20.41 16.40
C GLU A 94 -30.77 21.38 16.73
N ARG A 95 -30.62 22.67 16.38
CA ARG A 95 -31.61 23.72 16.65
C ARG A 95 -32.97 23.44 16.00
N LEU A 96 -32.99 22.95 14.76
CA LEU A 96 -34.21 22.51 14.09
C LEU A 96 -34.88 21.35 14.84
N SER A 97 -34.09 20.38 15.33
CA SER A 97 -34.62 19.28 16.14
C SER A 97 -35.23 19.76 17.48
N LEU A 98 -34.61 20.76 18.12
CA LEU A 98 -35.10 21.38 19.35
C LEU A 98 -36.39 22.17 19.10
N PHE A 99 -36.50 22.93 18.00
CA PHE A 99 -37.75 23.61 17.64
C PHE A 99 -38.89 22.62 17.32
N LEU A 100 -38.60 21.48 16.68
CA LEU A 100 -39.60 20.43 16.48
C LEU A 100 -40.06 19.83 17.82
N GLN A 101 -39.13 19.56 18.74
CA GLN A 101 -39.45 19.11 20.10
C GLN A 101 -40.30 20.14 20.86
N LEU A 102 -39.91 21.42 20.83
CA LEU A 102 -40.67 22.53 21.43
C LEU A 102 -42.10 22.59 20.88
N SER A 103 -42.26 22.53 19.56
CA SER A 103 -43.59 22.55 18.93
C SER A 103 -44.47 21.35 19.33
N LYS A 104 -43.86 20.19 19.59
CA LYS A 104 -44.54 18.98 20.05
C LYS A 104 -44.96 19.09 21.51
N GLU A 105 -44.08 19.57 22.39
CA GLU A 105 -44.38 19.75 23.82
C GLU A 105 -45.39 20.88 24.06
N VAL A 106 -45.37 21.97 23.27
CA VAL A 106 -46.40 23.02 23.30
C VAL A 106 -47.76 22.46 22.87
N LYS A 107 -47.83 21.71 21.76
CA LYS A 107 -49.06 21.01 21.34
C LYS A 107 -49.53 20.01 22.41
N ALA A 108 -48.62 19.31 23.06
CA ALA A 108 -48.94 18.39 24.15
C ALA A 108 -49.54 19.16 25.36
N ARG A 109 -48.91 20.25 25.80
CA ARG A 109 -49.45 21.13 26.85
C ARG A 109 -50.84 21.63 26.52
N ASP A 110 -51.03 22.16 25.31
CA ASP A 110 -52.30 22.77 24.91
C ASP A 110 -53.42 21.72 24.79
N SER A 111 -53.09 20.48 24.38
CA SER A 111 -54.05 19.37 24.41
C SER A 111 -54.48 18.92 25.81
N LEU A 112 -53.69 19.19 26.87
CA LEU A 112 -54.10 18.93 28.25
C LEU A 112 -55.27 19.82 28.68
N LEU A 113 -55.42 21.02 28.09
CA LEU A 113 -56.53 21.94 28.37
C LEU A 113 -57.87 21.44 27.83
N LEU A 114 -57.84 20.55 26.83
CA LEU A 114 -59.01 19.97 26.17
C LEU A 114 -59.43 18.61 26.75
N ALA A 115 -58.77 18.15 27.81
CA ALA A 115 -58.96 16.82 28.40
C ALA A 115 -59.63 16.89 29.78
N ASP A 116 -60.49 15.91 30.07
CA ASP A 116 -61.26 15.79 31.32
C ASP A 116 -60.38 15.47 32.54
N TYR A 117 -59.65 16.47 33.02
CA TYR A 117 -58.86 16.41 34.25
C TYR A 117 -59.49 17.25 35.35
N SER A 118 -59.43 16.76 36.59
CA SER A 118 -59.72 17.60 37.76
C SER A 118 -58.69 18.74 37.86
N ALA A 119 -59.12 19.93 38.28
CA ALA A 119 -58.29 21.15 38.29
C ALA A 119 -56.92 20.98 38.96
N ARG A 120 -56.84 20.15 40.02
CA ARG A 120 -55.59 19.82 40.72
C ARG A 120 -54.63 18.99 39.86
N LYS A 121 -55.14 18.01 39.10
CA LYS A 121 -54.39 17.13 38.21
C LYS A 121 -53.94 17.87 36.95
N LEU A 122 -54.80 18.73 36.41
CA LEU A 122 -54.48 19.64 35.30
C LEU A 122 -53.30 20.56 35.67
N LYS A 123 -53.38 21.27 36.81
CA LYS A 123 -52.32 22.17 37.28
C LYS A 123 -50.97 21.47 37.49
N ALA A 124 -50.97 20.20 37.94
CA ALA A 124 -49.75 19.42 38.09
C ALA A 124 -49.13 19.07 36.72
N LYS A 125 -49.92 18.62 35.75
CA LYS A 125 -49.44 18.29 34.40
C LYS A 125 -48.95 19.52 33.63
N LEU A 126 -49.66 20.65 33.71
CA LEU A 126 -49.24 21.91 33.09
C LEU A 126 -47.87 22.34 33.63
N LYS A 127 -47.65 22.29 34.95
CA LYS A 127 -46.35 22.59 35.57
C LYS A 127 -45.23 21.66 35.07
N GLU A 128 -45.53 20.40 34.79
CA GLU A 128 -44.56 19.45 34.22
C GLU A 128 -44.17 19.83 32.78
N SER A 129 -45.14 20.13 31.92
CA SER A 129 -44.88 20.61 30.55
C SER A 129 -44.16 21.97 30.53
N ASP A 130 -44.51 22.88 31.44
CA ASP A 130 -43.86 24.20 31.55
C ASP A 130 -42.41 24.12 32.04
N VAL A 131 -42.00 23.01 32.69
CA VAL A 131 -40.58 22.73 32.96
C VAL A 131 -39.89 22.26 31.68
N LYS A 132 -40.46 21.27 30.98
CA LYS A 132 -39.90 20.73 29.73
C LYS A 132 -39.73 21.79 28.65
N ILE A 133 -40.72 22.68 28.49
CA ILE A 133 -40.67 23.81 27.56
C ILE A 133 -39.47 24.72 27.88
N ARG A 134 -39.31 25.15 29.14
CA ARG A 134 -38.18 26.00 29.57
C ARG A 134 -36.83 25.31 29.43
N ASP A 135 -36.75 24.00 29.66
CA ASP A 135 -35.52 23.23 29.45
C ASP A 135 -35.13 23.14 27.96
N ILE A 136 -36.12 23.14 27.05
CA ILE A 136 -35.88 23.17 25.59
C ILE A 136 -35.52 24.59 25.14
N GLU A 137 -36.22 25.63 25.61
CA GLU A 137 -35.88 27.03 25.36
C GLU A 137 -34.44 27.35 25.76
N LYS A 138 -34.01 26.93 26.96
CA LYS A 138 -32.63 27.09 27.43
C LYS A 138 -31.60 26.41 26.53
N LYS A 139 -31.89 25.23 25.99
CA LYS A 139 -31.01 24.53 25.03
C LYS A 139 -30.91 25.26 23.69
N ILE A 140 -32.00 25.90 23.23
CA ILE A 140 -32.00 26.72 22.02
C ILE A 140 -31.11 27.95 22.23
N ASP A 141 -31.22 28.63 23.37
CA ASP A 141 -30.36 29.77 23.73
C ASP A 141 -28.87 29.35 23.84
N GLU A 142 -28.58 28.20 24.46
CA GLU A 142 -27.23 27.66 24.56
C GLU A 142 -26.62 27.34 23.18
N ASN A 143 -27.41 26.78 22.25
CA ASN A 143 -27.00 26.53 20.86
C ASN A 143 -26.80 27.83 20.04
N LEU A 144 -27.62 28.85 20.26
CA LEU A 144 -27.40 30.17 19.65
C LEU A 144 -26.10 30.84 20.18
N GLN A 145 -25.83 30.70 21.47
CA GLN A 145 -24.58 31.19 22.07
C GLN A 145 -23.35 30.41 21.61
N SER A 146 -23.44 29.09 21.40
CA SER A 146 -22.30 28.31 20.88
C SER A 146 -21.99 28.69 19.43
N ALA A 147 -23.00 28.90 18.59
CA ALA A 147 -22.80 29.38 17.22
C ALA A 147 -22.04 30.72 17.18
N LEU A 148 -22.43 31.70 18.01
CA LEU A 148 -21.76 33.01 18.11
C LEU A 148 -20.32 32.91 18.68
N LYS A 149 -20.05 31.92 19.54
CA LYS A 149 -18.71 31.65 20.07
C LYS A 149 -17.81 31.02 19.00
N GLU A 150 -18.32 30.09 18.19
CA GLU A 150 -17.54 29.46 17.12
C GLU A 150 -17.24 30.44 15.97
N THR A 151 -18.17 31.33 15.61
CA THR A 151 -17.90 32.38 14.60
C THR A 151 -16.79 33.33 15.05
N SER A 152 -16.87 33.86 16.28
CA SER A 152 -15.87 34.77 16.84
C SER A 152 -14.53 34.09 17.15
N ARG A 153 -14.53 32.78 17.46
CA ARG A 153 -13.31 31.97 17.64
C ARG A 153 -12.55 31.78 16.32
N ARG A 154 -13.24 31.52 15.21
CA ARG A 154 -12.62 31.27 13.90
C ARG A 154 -12.38 32.53 13.06
N GLU A 155 -12.98 33.68 13.39
CA GLU A 155 -12.83 34.95 12.67
C GLU A 155 -11.37 35.33 12.36
N LYS A 156 -10.47 35.20 13.33
CA LYS A 156 -9.03 35.49 13.13
C LYS A 156 -8.36 34.55 12.15
N ARG A 157 -8.74 33.26 12.13
CA ARG A 157 -8.22 32.29 11.16
C ARG A 157 -8.81 32.55 9.77
N MET A 158 -10.09 32.92 9.66
CA MET A 158 -10.67 33.31 8.37
C MET A 158 -9.94 34.52 7.75
N GLN A 159 -9.61 35.53 8.56
CA GLN A 159 -8.80 36.66 8.11
C GLN A 159 -7.39 36.24 7.66
N GLN A 160 -6.77 35.27 8.35
CA GLN A 160 -5.48 34.70 7.94
C GLN A 160 -5.58 33.87 6.64
N ASP A 161 -6.63 33.06 6.48
CA ASP A 161 -6.91 32.30 5.24
C ASP A 161 -7.18 33.25 4.06
N GLU A 162 -7.94 34.34 4.28
CA GLU A 162 -8.23 35.36 3.26
C GLU A 162 -6.96 36.14 2.86
N MET A 163 -6.12 36.53 3.82
CA MET A 163 -4.80 37.12 3.52
C MET A 163 -3.91 36.13 2.77
N ARG A 164 -3.84 34.86 3.20
CA ARG A 164 -3.12 33.80 2.50
C ARG A 164 -3.57 33.69 1.05
N ILE A 165 -4.88 33.65 0.78
CA ILE A 165 -5.42 33.60 -0.58
C ILE A 165 -5.02 34.84 -1.40
N ALA A 166 -5.10 36.04 -0.82
CA ALA A 166 -4.69 37.27 -1.50
C ALA A 166 -3.19 37.29 -1.85
N HIS A 167 -2.31 36.85 -0.94
CA HIS A 167 -0.88 36.69 -1.19
C HIS A 167 -0.60 35.61 -2.25
N LEU A 168 -1.33 34.48 -2.22
CA LEU A 168 -1.24 33.42 -3.23
C LEU A 168 -1.66 33.90 -4.63
N GLU A 169 -2.71 34.71 -4.73
CA GLU A 169 -3.15 35.33 -6.00
C GLU A 169 -2.17 36.38 -6.52
N GLN A 170 -1.38 37.01 -5.64
CA GLN A 170 -0.30 37.92 -5.98
C GLN A 170 1.04 37.20 -6.26
N GLY A 171 1.09 35.87 -6.07
CA GLY A 171 2.30 35.06 -6.26
C GLY A 171 3.36 35.22 -5.17
N GLU A 172 3.02 35.84 -4.04
CA GLU A 172 3.95 36.07 -2.92
C GLU A 172 4.20 34.80 -2.11
N ILE A 173 5.40 34.73 -1.50
CA ILE A 173 5.81 33.59 -0.67
C ILE A 173 5.20 33.76 0.72
N VAL A 174 4.12 33.03 0.98
CA VAL A 174 3.58 32.86 2.34
C VAL A 174 4.38 31.76 3.03
N ASP A 175 5.34 32.15 3.87
CA ASP A 175 6.06 31.21 4.73
C ASP A 175 5.10 30.64 5.79
N ASP A 176 4.76 29.35 5.69
CA ASP A 176 3.97 28.63 6.71
C ASP A 176 4.77 28.35 8.01
N ARG A 177 5.98 28.92 8.12
CA ARG A 177 6.70 29.02 9.38
C ARG A 177 5.86 29.86 10.34
N ARG A 178 5.25 29.19 11.32
CA ARG A 178 4.94 29.81 12.62
C ARG A 178 6.11 30.71 12.98
N GLU A 179 5.86 31.99 13.28
CA GLU A 179 6.85 32.82 13.98
C GLU A 179 7.42 31.97 15.11
N GLU A 180 8.74 31.76 15.13
CA GLU A 180 9.40 30.97 16.16
C GLU A 180 9.44 31.74 17.48
N GLY A 181 8.25 31.96 18.05
CA GLY A 181 8.07 32.57 19.35
C GLY A 181 8.87 31.78 20.37
N ASN A 182 9.95 32.41 20.85
CA ASN A 182 10.94 31.93 21.84
C ASN A 182 10.46 30.71 22.63
N GLY A 183 11.25 29.64 22.68
CA GLY A 183 10.85 28.34 23.28
C GLY A 183 10.27 28.38 24.70
N PHE A 184 10.50 29.46 25.44
CA PHE A 184 9.82 29.80 26.69
C PHE A 184 8.28 29.87 26.56
N SER A 185 7.76 30.35 25.43
CA SER A 185 6.33 30.48 25.15
C SER A 185 5.60 29.12 25.08
N ARG A 186 6.29 28.07 24.60
CA ARG A 186 5.76 26.69 24.58
C ARG A 186 5.56 26.13 25.99
N PHE A 187 6.45 26.47 26.93
CA PHE A 187 6.35 26.04 28.33
C PHE A 187 5.14 26.66 29.06
N PHE A 188 4.80 27.92 28.79
CA PHE A 188 3.64 28.58 29.41
C PHE A 188 2.30 28.30 28.68
N LYS A 189 2.32 27.88 27.40
CA LYS A 189 1.10 27.48 26.67
C LYS A 189 0.39 26.27 27.30
N GLY A 190 1.08 25.41 28.04
CA GLY A 190 0.50 24.24 28.70
C GLY A 190 -0.45 24.54 29.88
N LEU A 191 -0.48 25.78 30.38
CA LEU A 191 -1.28 26.19 31.56
C LEU A 191 -2.52 27.04 31.23
N GLY A 192 -2.70 27.45 29.97
CA GLY A 192 -3.88 28.18 29.51
C GLY A 192 -4.44 27.53 28.26
N GLY A 193 -5.59 26.88 28.38
CA GLY A 193 -6.17 25.97 27.38
C GLY A 193 -6.53 26.58 26.03
N ARG A 194 -5.52 26.92 25.21
CA ARG A 194 -5.63 26.99 23.76
C ARG A 194 -5.24 25.63 23.19
N GLN A 195 -6.24 24.81 22.93
CA GLN A 195 -6.14 23.77 21.90
C GLN A 195 -5.97 24.50 20.56
N ASP A 196 -4.72 24.63 20.12
CA ASP A 196 -4.43 24.88 18.71
C ASP A 196 -4.88 23.61 17.98
N GLU A 197 -6.03 23.66 17.30
CA GLU A 197 -6.52 22.52 16.52
C GLU A 197 -5.47 22.15 15.46
N ASP A 198 -5.01 20.89 15.49
CA ASP A 198 -4.03 20.35 14.55
C ASP A 198 -4.57 20.34 13.11
N PHE A 199 -3.67 20.41 12.13
CA PHE A 199 -4.04 20.28 10.71
C PHE A 199 -4.56 18.87 10.43
N VAL A 200 -5.87 18.77 10.17
CA VAL A 200 -6.52 17.53 9.77
C VAL A 200 -6.43 17.42 8.26
N LEU A 201 -5.59 16.51 7.75
CA LEU A 201 -5.63 16.11 6.35
C LEU A 201 -6.93 15.35 6.06
N GLU A 202 -7.56 15.63 4.92
CA GLU A 202 -8.71 14.88 4.41
C GLU A 202 -8.38 14.34 3.00
N ASP A 203 -8.71 13.07 2.75
CA ASP A 203 -8.58 12.46 1.42
C ASP A 203 -9.78 12.82 0.55
N VAL A 204 -9.54 13.26 -0.69
CA VAL A 204 -10.59 13.52 -1.67
C VAL A 204 -11.04 12.20 -2.29
N VAL A 205 -12.35 11.97 -2.27
CA VAL A 205 -12.98 10.73 -2.75
C VAL A 205 -14.08 11.10 -3.73
N LEU A 206 -14.17 10.41 -4.87
CA LEU A 206 -15.25 10.67 -5.83
C LEU A 206 -16.59 10.15 -5.32
N TYR A 207 -17.68 10.80 -5.70
CA TYR A 207 -19.04 10.37 -5.36
C TYR A 207 -19.27 8.90 -5.75
N LYS A 208 -19.61 8.07 -4.76
CA LYS A 208 -19.75 6.60 -4.87
C LYS A 208 -18.51 5.86 -5.42
N ASN A 209 -17.33 6.49 -5.39
CA ASN A 209 -16.07 6.02 -5.96
C ASN A 209 -16.11 5.79 -7.50
N ASP A 210 -16.95 6.53 -8.23
CA ASP A 210 -17.13 6.34 -9.68
C ASP A 210 -17.19 7.69 -10.42
N PHE A 211 -16.25 7.92 -11.33
CA PHE A 211 -16.17 9.14 -12.14
C PHE A 211 -17.32 9.30 -13.14
N ASN A 212 -18.06 8.23 -13.45
CA ASN A 212 -19.21 8.28 -14.37
C ASN A 212 -20.53 8.64 -13.65
N GLN A 213 -20.57 8.59 -12.32
CA GLN A 213 -21.79 8.84 -11.56
C GLN A 213 -21.94 10.31 -11.19
N LEU A 214 -22.64 11.03 -12.05
CA LEU A 214 -23.01 12.42 -11.82
C LEU A 214 -24.11 12.52 -10.74
N PHE A 215 -24.06 13.60 -9.97
CA PHE A 215 -25.11 13.97 -9.01
C PHE A 215 -26.23 14.73 -9.74
N ASP A 216 -27.48 14.44 -9.37
CA ASP A 216 -28.66 15.18 -9.79
C ASP A 216 -29.51 15.47 -8.55
N ALA A 217 -29.66 16.75 -8.22
CA ALA A 217 -30.46 17.20 -7.08
C ALA A 217 -31.98 17.21 -7.38
N GLY A 218 -32.38 17.10 -8.65
CA GLY A 218 -33.73 17.33 -9.12
C GLY A 218 -33.96 18.78 -9.61
N GLU A 219 -34.87 18.95 -10.57
CA GLU A 219 -35.13 20.27 -11.17
C GLU A 219 -35.64 21.33 -10.18
N GLU A 220 -36.42 20.94 -9.18
CA GLU A 220 -36.99 21.89 -8.20
C GLU A 220 -35.89 22.48 -7.31
N GLN A 221 -34.93 21.64 -6.93
CA GLN A 221 -33.75 21.99 -6.15
C GLN A 221 -32.81 22.87 -6.99
N ARG A 222 -32.54 22.48 -8.26
CA ARG A 222 -31.71 23.29 -9.17
C ARG A 222 -32.30 24.69 -9.40
N LYS A 223 -33.63 24.80 -9.54
CA LYS A 223 -34.35 26.09 -9.64
C LYS A 223 -34.25 26.96 -8.37
N SER A 224 -33.98 26.37 -7.20
CA SER A 224 -33.79 27.14 -5.96
C SER A 224 -32.40 27.80 -5.83
N GLY A 225 -31.43 27.40 -6.66
CA GLY A 225 -30.06 27.96 -6.69
C GLY A 225 -29.04 27.15 -5.88
N TYR A 226 -27.79 27.13 -6.34
CA TYR A 226 -26.68 26.39 -5.73
C TYR A 226 -26.28 26.92 -4.34
N ASP A 227 -26.51 28.21 -4.09
CA ASP A 227 -26.31 28.86 -2.79
C ASP A 227 -27.46 28.60 -1.80
N SER A 228 -28.55 27.98 -2.24
CA SER A 228 -29.74 27.78 -1.42
C SER A 228 -29.60 26.65 -0.39
N TYR A 229 -30.31 26.81 0.73
CA TYR A 229 -30.40 25.78 1.76
C TYR A 229 -31.00 24.46 1.24
N TYR A 230 -31.96 24.52 0.30
CA TYR A 230 -32.63 23.33 -0.22
C TYR A 230 -31.70 22.48 -1.10
N PHE A 231 -30.95 23.12 -1.99
CA PHE A 231 -29.94 22.45 -2.80
C PHE A 231 -28.78 21.95 -1.93
N GLY A 232 -28.24 22.80 -1.05
CA GLY A 232 -27.14 22.40 -0.15
C GLY A 232 -27.50 21.27 0.80
N LYS A 233 -28.76 21.19 1.25
CA LYS A 233 -29.26 20.05 2.02
C LYS A 233 -29.25 18.76 1.18
N ALA A 234 -29.66 18.81 -0.09
CA ALA A 234 -29.64 17.63 -0.97
C ALA A 234 -28.20 17.10 -1.17
N CYS A 235 -27.21 17.99 -1.32
CA CYS A 235 -25.79 17.61 -1.35
C CYS A 235 -25.34 16.93 -0.04
N VAL A 236 -25.64 17.53 1.12
CA VAL A 236 -25.22 16.99 2.42
C VAL A 236 -25.93 15.67 2.75
N ASP A 237 -27.23 15.54 2.45
CA ASP A 237 -27.99 14.28 2.61
C ASP A 237 -27.45 13.17 1.68
N ALA A 238 -26.86 13.54 0.52
CA ALA A 238 -26.14 12.63 -0.38
C ALA A 238 -24.67 12.37 0.02
N GLY A 239 -24.16 13.01 1.09
CA GLY A 239 -22.79 12.87 1.56
C GLY A 239 -21.74 13.62 0.72
N ILE A 240 -22.14 14.65 -0.02
CA ILE A 240 -21.31 15.47 -0.92
C ILE A 240 -20.86 16.75 -0.21
N GLN A 241 -19.57 17.06 -0.26
CA GLN A 241 -18.99 18.29 0.29
C GLN A 241 -18.38 19.22 -0.78
N GLY A 242 -18.00 18.68 -1.95
CA GLY A 242 -17.62 19.45 -3.14
C GLY A 242 -18.49 19.10 -4.33
N LEU A 243 -18.99 20.09 -5.06
CA LEU A 243 -19.74 19.87 -6.31
C LEU A 243 -19.15 20.70 -7.45
N ILE A 244 -18.76 20.03 -8.53
CA ILE A 244 -18.41 20.66 -9.80
C ILE A 244 -19.69 20.81 -10.63
N THR A 245 -20.02 22.04 -10.98
CA THR A 245 -21.10 22.41 -11.90
C THR A 245 -20.47 23.09 -13.11
N GLY A 246 -21.22 23.28 -14.20
CA GLY A 246 -20.64 23.96 -15.34
C GLY A 246 -21.61 24.27 -16.47
N LYS A 247 -21.14 25.15 -17.37
CA LYS A 247 -21.85 25.61 -18.56
C LYS A 247 -21.03 25.36 -19.80
N ILE A 248 -21.66 24.81 -20.83
CA ILE A 248 -21.07 24.53 -22.13
C ILE A 248 -21.66 25.47 -23.19
N THR A 249 -20.80 26.01 -24.03
CA THR A 249 -21.18 26.76 -25.22
C THR A 249 -20.41 26.24 -26.42
N VAL A 250 -21.12 25.69 -27.41
CA VAL A 250 -20.53 25.08 -28.61
C VAL A 250 -20.62 26.06 -29.79
N TYR A 251 -19.50 26.27 -30.48
CA TYR A 251 -19.35 27.17 -31.62
C TYR A 251 -18.67 26.43 -32.78
N GLY A 252 -19.46 25.71 -33.58
CA GLY A 252 -18.92 24.87 -34.66
C GLY A 252 -18.04 23.75 -34.10
N ASN A 253 -16.76 23.74 -34.46
CA ASN A 253 -15.77 22.78 -33.96
C ASN A 253 -15.10 23.22 -32.64
N TYR A 254 -15.47 24.37 -32.07
CA TYR A 254 -14.95 24.83 -30.79
C TYR A 254 -15.97 24.65 -29.68
N ILE A 255 -15.48 24.35 -28.48
CA ILE A 255 -16.27 24.20 -27.27
C ILE A 255 -15.66 25.06 -26.16
N SER A 256 -16.47 25.97 -25.62
CA SER A 256 -16.12 26.76 -24.44
C SER A 256 -16.84 26.17 -23.23
N ILE A 257 -16.09 25.92 -22.16
CA ILE A 257 -16.59 25.33 -20.92
C ILE A 257 -16.23 26.24 -19.77
N SER A 258 -17.23 26.56 -18.94
CA SER A 258 -17.05 27.26 -17.67
C SER A 258 -17.44 26.30 -16.54
N ALA A 259 -16.49 25.91 -15.69
CA ALA A 259 -16.72 25.04 -14.54
C ALA A 259 -16.69 25.86 -13.24
N GLU A 260 -17.65 25.63 -12.35
CA GLU A 260 -17.75 26.27 -11.04
C GLU A 260 -17.76 25.22 -9.93
N LEU A 261 -16.86 25.38 -8.95
CA LEU A 261 -16.73 24.50 -7.80
C LEU A 261 -17.47 25.10 -6.59
N TYR A 262 -18.46 24.36 -6.08
CA TYR A 262 -19.24 24.71 -4.90
C TYR A 262 -18.88 23.86 -3.68
N GLN A 263 -18.95 24.47 -2.50
CA GLN A 263 -18.69 23.86 -1.20
C GLN A 263 -19.96 23.67 -0.38
N TYR A 264 -20.11 22.48 0.22
CA TYR A 264 -21.20 22.14 1.13
C TYR A 264 -20.68 21.53 2.44
N PRO A 265 -21.34 21.81 3.59
CA PRO A 265 -22.41 22.79 3.76
C PRO A 265 -21.90 24.23 3.59
N GLY A 266 -22.76 25.14 3.13
CA GLY A 266 -22.46 26.57 2.95
C GLY A 266 -22.86 27.16 1.60
N GLY A 267 -22.95 26.36 0.54
CA GLY A 267 -23.40 26.82 -0.79
C GLY A 267 -22.45 27.81 -1.47
N ARG A 268 -21.16 27.80 -1.08
CA ARG A 268 -20.18 28.81 -1.53
C ARG A 268 -19.47 28.35 -2.79
N ARG A 269 -19.37 29.22 -3.80
CA ARG A 269 -18.47 29.02 -4.93
C ARG A 269 -17.02 29.29 -4.50
N ILE A 270 -16.14 28.28 -4.55
CA ILE A 270 -14.72 28.37 -4.19
C ILE A 270 -13.86 28.76 -5.41
N ALA A 271 -14.22 28.25 -6.59
CA ALA A 271 -13.50 28.47 -7.83
C ALA A 271 -14.46 28.62 -9.01
N SER A 272 -14.03 29.37 -10.02
CA SER A 272 -14.65 29.49 -11.33
C SER A 272 -13.53 29.45 -12.35
N VAL A 273 -13.57 28.48 -13.26
CA VAL A 273 -12.57 28.22 -14.29
C VAL A 273 -13.28 28.23 -15.64
N SER A 274 -12.65 28.78 -16.68
CA SER A 274 -13.19 28.74 -18.03
C SER A 274 -12.08 28.48 -19.05
N ASP A 275 -12.32 27.57 -19.98
CA ASP A 275 -11.36 27.23 -21.03
C ASP A 275 -12.08 26.96 -22.37
N VAL A 276 -11.32 26.96 -23.47
CA VAL A 276 -11.82 26.80 -24.84
C VAL A 276 -10.96 25.79 -25.61
N GLY A 277 -11.58 24.71 -26.07
CA GLY A 277 -10.93 23.65 -26.84
C GLY A 277 -11.64 23.33 -28.15
N ILE A 278 -11.18 22.26 -28.80
CA ILE A 278 -11.79 21.70 -30.01
C ILE A 278 -12.73 20.54 -29.59
N THR A 279 -13.87 20.38 -30.25
CA THR A 279 -14.88 19.35 -29.93
C THR A 279 -14.37 17.91 -30.01
N ASP A 280 -13.28 17.70 -30.75
CA ASP A 280 -12.68 16.39 -31.02
C ASP A 280 -11.65 16.00 -29.94
N ASP A 281 -11.15 16.97 -29.16
CA ASP A 281 -10.19 16.76 -28.07
C ASP A 281 -10.72 17.33 -26.75
N LEU A 282 -11.73 16.64 -26.23
CA LEU A 282 -12.32 16.92 -24.92
C LEU A 282 -11.40 16.53 -23.75
N ARG A 283 -10.40 15.67 -23.99
CA ARG A 283 -9.53 15.14 -22.94
C ARG A 283 -8.51 16.19 -22.52
N THR A 284 -7.80 16.85 -23.44
CA THR A 284 -6.88 17.93 -23.06
C THR A 284 -7.59 19.09 -22.38
N LEU A 285 -8.80 19.42 -22.83
CA LEU A 285 -9.66 20.43 -22.19
C LEU A 285 -10.07 20.03 -20.76
N ALA A 286 -10.40 18.76 -20.53
CA ALA A 286 -10.68 18.23 -19.19
C ALA A 286 -9.44 18.29 -18.29
N THR A 287 -8.26 17.90 -18.80
CA THR A 287 -6.98 17.98 -18.08
C THR A 287 -6.64 19.43 -17.70
N SER A 288 -6.82 20.39 -18.59
CA SER A 288 -6.61 21.82 -18.29
C SER A 288 -7.54 22.35 -17.19
N ILE A 289 -8.84 22.05 -17.28
CA ILE A 289 -9.82 22.46 -16.27
C ILE A 289 -9.54 21.78 -14.91
N ALA A 290 -9.22 20.48 -14.91
CA ALA A 290 -8.81 19.74 -13.72
C ALA A 290 -7.56 20.37 -13.09
N ALA A 291 -6.50 20.64 -13.85
CA ALA A 291 -5.27 21.25 -13.36
C ALA A 291 -5.49 22.63 -12.72
N GLN A 292 -6.48 23.41 -13.19
CA GLN A 292 -6.87 24.68 -12.60
C GLN A 292 -7.75 24.54 -11.33
N LEU A 293 -8.57 23.49 -11.24
CA LEU A 293 -9.41 23.20 -10.07
C LEU A 293 -8.66 22.51 -8.93
N THR A 294 -7.74 21.59 -9.24
CA THR A 294 -6.94 20.80 -8.27
C THR A 294 -6.30 21.66 -7.16
N PRO A 295 -5.54 22.74 -7.43
CA PRO A 295 -4.95 23.56 -6.37
C PRO A 295 -6.01 24.30 -5.52
N LYS A 296 -7.20 24.58 -6.07
CA LYS A 296 -8.32 25.18 -5.32
C LYS A 296 -9.07 24.16 -4.45
N ILE A 297 -8.95 22.85 -4.72
CA ILE A 297 -9.49 21.75 -3.88
C ILE A 297 -8.48 21.32 -2.82
N ALA A 298 -7.22 21.08 -3.21
CA ALA A 298 -6.16 20.64 -2.30
C ALA A 298 -5.81 21.70 -1.24
N ASP A 299 -6.01 22.97 -1.59
CA ASP A 299 -5.64 24.15 -0.79
C ASP A 299 -4.15 24.22 -0.42
N SER A 300 -3.34 23.58 -1.26
CA SER A 300 -1.90 23.42 -1.14
C SER A 300 -1.20 24.14 -2.31
N MET A 301 -0.03 24.69 -2.05
CA MET A 301 0.76 25.31 -3.12
C MET A 301 1.25 24.25 -4.09
N PRO A 302 1.23 24.50 -5.42
CA PRO A 302 1.90 23.61 -6.36
C PRO A 302 3.41 23.60 -6.07
N VAL A 303 3.98 22.41 -6.20
CA VAL A 303 5.34 22.07 -5.83
C VAL A 303 6.26 22.13 -7.05
N GLU A 304 7.42 22.73 -6.87
CA GLU A 304 8.52 22.81 -7.82
C GLU A 304 9.52 21.67 -7.55
N LEU A 305 9.62 20.73 -8.49
CA LEU A 305 10.65 19.68 -8.47
C LEU A 305 11.85 20.11 -9.31
N PHE A 306 13.03 20.11 -8.70
CA PHE A 306 14.31 20.30 -9.39
C PHE A 306 14.99 18.94 -9.53
N ILE A 307 15.31 18.54 -10.75
CA ILE A 307 15.81 17.18 -11.05
C ILE A 307 17.27 17.27 -11.50
N GLU A 308 18.14 16.53 -10.82
CA GLU A 308 19.55 16.35 -11.19
C GLU A 308 19.82 14.86 -11.41
N VAL A 309 20.33 14.50 -12.60
CA VAL A 309 20.62 13.11 -12.95
C VAL A 309 22.08 12.92 -13.29
N PHE A 310 22.66 11.87 -12.72
CA PHE A 310 24.05 11.44 -12.89
C PHE A 310 24.07 10.00 -13.42
N PRO A 311 25.02 9.61 -14.29
CA PRO A 311 26.01 10.45 -14.98
C PRO A 311 25.37 11.36 -16.05
N PRO A 312 26.06 12.42 -16.53
CA PRO A 312 25.49 13.37 -17.51
C PRO A 312 25.09 12.72 -18.85
N GLU A 313 25.75 11.63 -19.25
CA GLU A 313 25.37 10.83 -20.44
C GLU A 313 23.95 10.26 -20.35
N ALA A 314 23.48 9.92 -19.14
CA ALA A 314 22.12 9.47 -18.89
C ALA A 314 21.11 10.62 -18.94
N ALA A 315 21.52 11.84 -18.59
CA ALA A 315 20.66 13.03 -18.56
C ALA A 315 20.31 13.54 -19.97
N GLU A 316 21.18 13.37 -20.97
CA GLU A 316 20.90 13.80 -22.36
C GLU A 316 19.76 13.03 -23.03
N ASN A 317 19.50 11.78 -22.61
CA ASN A 317 18.51 10.89 -23.22
C ASN A 317 17.39 10.51 -22.23
N ILE A 318 17.17 11.31 -21.19
CA ILE A 318 16.21 10.99 -20.14
C ILE A 318 14.76 11.25 -20.57
N VAL A 319 13.93 10.25 -20.36
CA VAL A 319 12.48 10.34 -20.42
C VAL A 319 11.97 10.25 -18.99
N LEU A 320 11.43 11.37 -18.50
CA LEU A 320 10.74 11.39 -17.22
C LEU A 320 9.26 11.09 -17.43
N SER A 321 8.65 10.34 -16.53
CA SER A 321 7.20 10.37 -16.35
C SER A 321 6.81 10.59 -14.89
N VAL A 322 5.70 11.30 -14.67
CA VAL A 322 5.08 11.51 -13.37
C VAL A 322 3.62 11.08 -13.45
N ASN A 323 3.19 10.16 -12.58
CA ASN A 323 1.85 9.54 -12.62
C ASN A 323 1.50 9.07 -14.06
N ASP A 324 2.44 8.36 -14.69
CA ASP A 324 2.39 7.87 -16.08
C ASP A 324 2.27 8.94 -17.20
N VAL A 325 2.28 10.23 -16.86
CA VAL A 325 2.38 11.35 -17.83
C VAL A 325 3.84 11.61 -18.18
N VAL A 326 4.20 11.56 -19.46
CA VAL A 326 5.57 11.75 -19.95
C VAL A 326 5.93 13.25 -20.08
N TYR A 327 7.08 13.64 -19.55
CA TYR A 327 7.68 14.96 -19.68
C TYR A 327 8.94 14.85 -20.54
N SER A 328 8.83 15.24 -21.81
CA SER A 328 9.83 14.96 -22.85
C SER A 328 10.94 16.01 -22.98
N ASP A 329 10.71 17.24 -22.52
CA ASP A 329 11.59 18.39 -22.75
C ASP A 329 12.31 18.83 -21.47
N GLY A 330 13.63 18.68 -21.44
CA GLY A 330 14.59 19.49 -20.64
C GLY A 330 14.18 19.82 -19.21
N THR A 331 13.92 18.81 -18.37
CA THR A 331 13.25 18.98 -17.07
C THR A 331 14.20 19.42 -15.93
N GLU A 332 14.82 20.62 -16.03
CA GLU A 332 15.48 21.24 -14.86
C GLU A 332 14.48 21.56 -13.74
N LYS A 333 13.22 21.88 -14.11
CA LYS A 333 12.14 22.21 -13.19
C LYS A 333 10.78 21.70 -13.69
N ILE A 334 10.04 21.01 -12.82
CA ILE A 334 8.65 20.60 -13.06
C ILE A 334 7.76 21.20 -11.98
N THR A 335 6.51 21.51 -12.32
CA THR A 335 5.50 22.00 -11.37
C THR A 335 4.38 20.98 -11.26
N LEU A 336 4.15 20.44 -10.06
CA LEU A 336 3.10 19.46 -9.74
C LEU A 336 2.14 20.02 -8.69
N PRO A 337 0.94 19.46 -8.49
CA PRO A 337 0.20 19.70 -7.26
C PRO A 337 0.98 19.15 -6.04
N SER A 338 0.65 19.60 -4.83
CA SER A 338 1.18 18.99 -3.61
C SER A 338 0.37 17.74 -3.27
N GLY A 339 1.05 16.62 -3.08
CA GLY A 339 0.42 15.31 -2.91
C GLY A 339 1.43 14.17 -3.08
N VAL A 340 0.92 12.94 -3.17
CA VAL A 340 1.76 11.76 -3.43
C VAL A 340 1.88 11.55 -4.93
N HIS A 341 3.09 11.65 -5.48
CA HIS A 341 3.38 11.44 -6.89
C HIS A 341 4.37 10.29 -7.08
N THR A 342 4.15 9.50 -8.13
CA THR A 342 5.09 8.47 -8.61
C THR A 342 5.86 9.02 -9.80
N ILE A 343 7.19 9.00 -9.70
CA ILE A 343 8.11 9.55 -10.69
C ILE A 343 8.98 8.41 -11.21
N THR A 344 9.06 8.28 -12.54
CA THR A 344 9.81 7.26 -13.25
C THR A 344 10.85 7.92 -14.16
N PHE A 345 12.08 7.43 -14.07
CA PHE A 345 13.24 7.89 -14.84
C PHE A 345 13.69 6.77 -15.77
N SER A 346 13.58 6.97 -17.08
CA SER A 346 14.09 6.04 -18.10
C SER A 346 15.15 6.73 -18.95
N SER A 347 16.25 6.05 -19.26
CA SER A 347 17.28 6.58 -20.16
C SER A 347 17.93 5.44 -20.94
N LYS A 348 18.36 5.73 -22.17
CA LYS A 348 18.84 4.72 -23.11
C LYS A 348 20.18 4.13 -22.67
N GLY A 349 20.23 2.82 -22.43
CA GLY A 349 21.43 2.13 -21.93
C GLY A 349 21.62 2.20 -20.41
N TYR A 350 20.58 2.64 -19.68
CA TYR A 350 20.56 2.68 -18.22
C TYR A 350 19.32 1.96 -17.69
N ILE A 351 19.41 1.45 -16.46
CA ILE A 351 18.28 0.82 -15.78
C ILE A 351 17.21 1.88 -15.50
N THR A 352 15.95 1.58 -15.84
CA THR A 352 14.79 2.44 -15.57
C THR A 352 14.36 2.28 -14.11
N GLU A 353 14.20 3.39 -13.39
CA GLU A 353 13.81 3.39 -11.97
C GLU A 353 12.55 4.22 -11.70
N SER A 354 11.77 3.85 -10.69
CA SER A 354 10.56 4.57 -10.29
C SER A 354 10.43 4.68 -8.77
N THR A 355 9.94 5.82 -8.28
CA THR A 355 9.78 6.09 -6.84
C THR A 355 8.51 6.90 -6.57
N SER A 356 7.85 6.65 -5.43
CA SER A 356 6.62 7.35 -5.02
C SER A 356 6.86 8.12 -3.72
N TYR A 357 6.47 9.39 -3.67
CA TYR A 357 6.79 10.26 -2.53
C TYR A 357 5.72 11.33 -2.27
N SER A 358 5.59 11.72 -1.00
CA SER A 358 4.65 12.76 -0.54
C SER A 358 5.30 14.14 -0.63
N PHE A 359 5.03 14.85 -1.73
CA PHE A 359 5.49 16.21 -1.97
C PHE A 359 4.61 17.21 -1.19
N THR A 360 4.73 17.17 0.14
CA THR A 360 3.89 17.89 1.10
C THR A 360 4.73 18.70 2.08
N GLY A 361 4.32 19.93 2.39
CA GLY A 361 4.94 20.78 3.43
C GLY A 361 6.07 21.71 2.97
N ASN A 362 6.65 21.50 1.78
CA ASN A 362 7.58 22.44 1.14
C ASN A 362 7.12 22.74 -0.29
N ARG A 363 7.43 23.92 -0.83
CA ARG A 363 7.19 24.27 -2.24
C ARG A 363 8.32 23.81 -3.17
N ARG A 364 9.54 23.57 -2.67
CA ARG A 364 10.68 23.14 -3.50
C ARG A 364 11.27 21.84 -3.01
N PHE A 365 11.38 20.86 -3.89
CA PHE A 365 12.12 19.63 -3.64
C PHE A 365 13.20 19.46 -4.70
N LYS A 366 14.32 18.88 -4.30
CA LYS A 366 15.39 18.48 -5.20
C LYS A 366 15.45 16.96 -5.23
N ILE A 367 15.41 16.39 -6.43
CA ILE A 367 15.51 14.96 -6.67
C ILE A 367 16.84 14.71 -7.37
N THR A 368 17.71 13.96 -6.71
CA THR A 368 18.99 13.52 -7.29
C THR A 368 18.88 12.04 -7.65
N VAL A 369 19.17 11.69 -8.90
CA VAL A 369 19.12 10.31 -9.41
C VAL A 369 20.50 9.89 -9.89
N GLU A 370 20.97 8.71 -9.45
CA GLU A 370 22.23 8.11 -9.90
C GLU A 370 21.93 6.84 -10.71
N MET A 371 21.82 6.99 -12.04
CA MET A 371 21.43 5.91 -12.94
C MET A 371 22.59 4.92 -13.17
N GLN A 372 22.29 3.63 -13.05
CA GLN A 372 23.27 2.56 -13.30
C GLN A 372 23.24 2.11 -14.78
N PRO A 373 24.40 1.93 -15.42
CA PRO A 373 24.46 1.47 -16.80
C PRO A 373 23.94 0.04 -16.93
N ASP A 374 23.12 -0.19 -17.95
CA ASP A 374 22.65 -1.51 -18.33
C ASP A 374 23.73 -2.20 -19.17
N ASN A 375 24.34 -3.26 -18.61
CA ASN A 375 25.40 -4.02 -19.25
C ASN A 375 24.86 -5.41 -19.62
N PRO A 376 24.17 -5.57 -20.76
CA PRO A 376 23.76 -6.88 -21.25
C PRO A 376 25.01 -7.74 -21.55
N GLY A 377 24.98 -8.99 -21.11
CA GLY A 377 26.03 -9.97 -21.36
C GLY A 377 25.53 -11.39 -21.14
N GLU A 378 26.33 -12.39 -21.48
CA GLU A 378 25.94 -13.80 -21.35
C GLU A 378 26.88 -14.56 -20.39
N LEU A 379 26.32 -15.42 -19.54
CA LEU A 379 27.08 -16.36 -18.72
C LEU A 379 26.71 -17.80 -19.05
N PHE A 380 27.66 -18.72 -18.87
CA PHE A 380 27.48 -20.14 -19.15
C PHE A 380 27.42 -20.94 -17.85
N LEU A 381 26.27 -21.56 -17.56
CA LEU A 381 26.08 -22.42 -16.38
C LEU A 381 26.13 -23.90 -16.75
N ALA A 382 26.83 -24.70 -15.94
CA ALA A 382 26.87 -26.16 -16.08
C ALA A 382 26.64 -26.90 -14.76
N MET A 383 25.94 -28.02 -14.83
CA MET A 383 25.74 -28.93 -13.70
C MET A 383 26.97 -29.80 -13.46
N LYS A 384 27.41 -29.91 -12.19
CA LYS A 384 28.58 -30.71 -11.78
C LYS A 384 28.41 -32.22 -12.02
N LYS A 385 27.17 -32.68 -12.04
CA LYS A 385 26.78 -34.03 -12.48
C LYS A 385 25.96 -33.90 -13.76
N PRO A 386 26.05 -34.86 -14.69
CA PRO A 386 25.15 -34.92 -15.84
C PRO A 386 23.75 -35.31 -15.36
N PHE A 387 22.93 -34.31 -15.07
CA PHE A 387 21.49 -34.45 -14.96
C PHE A 387 20.90 -33.82 -16.22
N SER A 388 20.02 -34.55 -16.90
CA SER A 388 19.24 -34.02 -18.00
C SER A 388 18.03 -33.26 -17.47
N GLY A 389 17.62 -32.20 -18.15
CA GLY A 389 16.43 -31.43 -17.78
C GLY A 389 16.55 -29.94 -18.09
N ASP A 390 15.48 -29.20 -17.78
CA ASP A 390 15.30 -27.82 -18.22
C ASP A 390 15.80 -26.81 -17.18
N LEU A 391 16.48 -25.77 -17.68
CA LEU A 391 17.04 -24.70 -16.88
C LEU A 391 16.25 -23.40 -17.09
N PHE A 392 15.76 -22.85 -16.00
CA PHE A 392 15.10 -21.55 -15.94
C PHE A 392 15.94 -20.56 -15.14
N ALA A 393 16.04 -19.31 -15.60
CA ALA A 393 16.74 -18.23 -14.93
C ALA A 393 15.89 -16.97 -14.99
N ASN A 394 15.72 -16.26 -13.86
CA ASN A 394 14.85 -15.08 -13.75
C ASN A 394 13.39 -15.32 -14.24
N GLY A 395 12.91 -16.56 -14.16
CA GLY A 395 11.57 -16.95 -14.65
C GLY A 395 11.48 -17.25 -16.15
N LEU A 396 12.56 -17.04 -16.92
CA LEU A 396 12.63 -17.38 -18.34
C LEU A 396 13.30 -18.73 -18.57
N PHE A 397 12.89 -19.45 -19.60
CA PHE A 397 13.60 -20.64 -20.08
C PHE A 397 14.96 -20.23 -20.67
N SER A 398 16.03 -20.91 -20.26
CA SER A 398 17.40 -20.63 -20.69
C SER A 398 17.91 -21.69 -21.67
N ALA A 399 17.88 -22.97 -21.28
CA ALA A 399 18.19 -24.09 -22.16
C ALA A 399 17.75 -25.43 -21.52
N SER A 400 17.57 -26.45 -22.36
CA SER A 400 17.53 -27.84 -21.90
C SER A 400 18.96 -28.38 -21.83
N LEU A 401 19.35 -28.90 -20.66
CA LEU A 401 20.67 -29.49 -20.42
C LEU A 401 20.61 -31.00 -20.69
N SER A 402 21.61 -31.51 -21.41
CA SER A 402 21.74 -32.94 -21.70
C SER A 402 23.19 -33.41 -21.47
N PRO A 403 23.48 -34.73 -21.48
CA PRO A 403 24.85 -35.21 -21.33
C PRO A 403 25.80 -34.67 -22.41
N SER A 404 25.31 -34.50 -23.64
CA SER A 404 26.05 -33.98 -24.81
C SER A 404 26.03 -32.45 -24.96
N GLY A 405 25.24 -31.74 -24.16
CA GLY A 405 25.18 -30.27 -24.08
C GLY A 405 24.98 -29.81 -22.63
N ARG A 406 26.08 -29.59 -21.91
CA ARG A 406 26.07 -29.34 -20.45
C ARG A 406 26.21 -27.88 -20.06
N PHE A 407 26.27 -26.97 -21.03
CA PHE A 407 26.36 -25.52 -20.83
C PHE A 407 25.09 -24.85 -21.35
N ALA A 408 24.42 -24.09 -20.48
CA ALA A 408 23.30 -23.22 -20.82
C ALA A 408 23.76 -21.76 -20.81
N SER A 409 23.35 -20.96 -21.80
CA SER A 409 23.56 -19.51 -21.77
C SER A 409 22.44 -18.84 -20.97
N ILE A 410 22.81 -17.96 -20.04
CA ILE A 410 21.90 -17.15 -19.22
C ILE A 410 22.25 -15.68 -19.46
N HIS A 411 21.24 -14.87 -19.79
CA HIS A 411 21.38 -13.43 -19.93
C HIS A 411 21.62 -12.75 -18.58
N ILE A 412 22.55 -11.78 -18.56
CA ILE A 412 22.93 -10.97 -17.41
C ILE A 412 22.13 -9.67 -17.44
N ASN A 413 21.27 -9.46 -16.43
CA ASN A 413 20.50 -8.24 -16.25
C ASN A 413 21.04 -7.39 -15.08
N ASN A 414 22.35 -7.48 -14.79
CA ASN A 414 23.08 -6.92 -13.61
C ASN A 414 22.54 -7.25 -12.19
N GLN A 415 21.34 -7.82 -12.07
CA GLN A 415 20.71 -8.24 -10.82
C GLN A 415 21.08 -9.67 -10.42
N GLN A 416 20.87 -10.02 -9.14
CA GLN A 416 21.12 -11.37 -8.64
C GLN A 416 20.22 -12.40 -9.33
N ILE A 417 20.82 -13.35 -10.06
CA ILE A 417 20.07 -14.37 -10.79
C ILE A 417 19.69 -15.50 -9.84
N LEU A 418 18.38 -15.64 -9.61
CA LEU A 418 17.77 -16.83 -9.06
C LEU A 418 17.28 -17.70 -10.24
N GLY A 419 17.53 -19.00 -10.17
CA GLY A 419 17.08 -19.93 -11.20
C GLY A 419 16.60 -21.25 -10.63
N HIS A 420 15.93 -21.99 -11.49
CA HIS A 420 15.26 -23.25 -11.16
C HIS A 420 15.61 -24.28 -12.23
N PHE A 421 16.04 -25.46 -11.82
CA PHE A 421 16.32 -26.58 -12.71
C PHE A 421 15.29 -27.69 -12.48
N VAL A 422 14.67 -28.19 -13.56
CA VAL A 422 13.73 -29.31 -13.51
C VAL A 422 14.35 -30.50 -14.21
N SER A 423 14.68 -31.55 -13.45
CA SER A 423 15.15 -32.83 -14.00
C SER A 423 14.08 -33.48 -14.89
N GLU A 424 14.46 -34.29 -15.90
CA GLU A 424 13.52 -35.11 -16.70
C GLU A 424 12.55 -35.93 -15.82
N ASN A 425 12.98 -36.35 -14.63
CA ASN A 425 12.17 -37.07 -13.65
C ASN A 425 11.16 -36.18 -12.88
N GLY A 426 10.99 -34.91 -13.25
CA GLY A 426 10.17 -33.92 -12.55
C GLY A 426 10.75 -33.43 -11.23
N GLU A 427 12.01 -33.72 -10.92
CA GLU A 427 12.65 -33.35 -9.65
C GLU A 427 13.27 -31.93 -9.71
N PRO A 428 12.80 -30.97 -8.89
CA PRO A 428 13.25 -29.59 -8.95
C PRO A 428 14.57 -29.32 -8.19
N CYS A 429 15.27 -28.26 -8.59
CA CYS A 429 16.43 -27.75 -7.86
C CYS A 429 16.65 -26.24 -8.06
N ASP A 430 16.50 -25.47 -6.98
CA ASP A 430 16.77 -24.03 -7.00
C ASP A 430 18.27 -23.72 -6.88
N PHE A 431 18.73 -22.72 -7.63
CA PHE A 431 20.10 -22.23 -7.62
C PHE A 431 20.20 -20.71 -7.60
N PHE A 432 21.35 -20.21 -7.16
CA PHE A 432 21.59 -18.78 -6.96
C PHE A 432 22.98 -18.36 -7.44
N ILE A 433 23.04 -17.27 -8.21
CA ILE A 433 24.27 -16.68 -8.73
C ILE A 433 24.50 -15.32 -8.06
N ARG A 434 25.59 -15.21 -7.31
CA ARG A 434 26.02 -13.95 -6.68
C ARG A 434 26.51 -12.94 -7.72
N THR A 435 26.23 -11.66 -7.51
CA THR A 435 26.66 -10.54 -8.37
C THR A 435 28.15 -10.58 -8.75
N LYS A 436 29.04 -10.97 -7.82
CA LYS A 436 30.49 -11.14 -8.07
C LYS A 436 30.85 -12.11 -9.21
N TYR A 437 29.93 -12.99 -9.62
CA TYR A 437 30.12 -13.96 -10.69
C TYR A 437 29.37 -13.62 -11.98
N LEU A 438 28.55 -12.57 -11.97
CA LEU A 438 27.90 -11.99 -13.14
C LEU A 438 28.92 -11.13 -13.89
N SER A 439 29.62 -11.75 -14.84
CA SER A 439 30.37 -11.02 -15.86
C SER A 439 30.29 -11.81 -17.16
N ASP A 440 30.28 -11.08 -18.26
CA ASP A 440 30.19 -11.65 -19.60
C ASP A 440 31.25 -12.74 -19.84
N GLY A 441 30.84 -13.82 -20.52
CA GLY A 441 31.66 -14.99 -20.84
C GLY A 441 32.08 -15.89 -19.66
N ASN A 442 31.59 -15.67 -18.42
CA ASN A 442 31.96 -16.52 -17.28
C ASN A 442 31.35 -17.94 -17.38
N PHE A 443 32.18 -18.94 -17.12
CA PHE A 443 31.74 -20.33 -16.90
C PHE A 443 31.54 -20.63 -15.41
N LEU A 444 30.34 -21.03 -15.04
CA LEU A 444 29.93 -21.35 -13.66
C LEU A 444 29.55 -22.83 -13.52
N LEU A 445 29.84 -23.40 -12.35
CA LEU A 445 29.58 -24.78 -11.98
C LEU A 445 28.58 -24.84 -10.82
N LEU A 446 27.52 -25.63 -11.00
CA LEU A 446 26.45 -25.81 -10.03
C LEU A 446 26.53 -27.22 -9.39
N ASP A 447 26.73 -27.28 -8.07
CA ASP A 447 26.70 -28.54 -7.28
C ASP A 447 25.31 -28.78 -6.66
N ALA A 448 24.29 -28.63 -7.51
CA ALA A 448 22.90 -28.89 -7.16
C ALA A 448 22.56 -30.37 -7.37
N LYS A 449 21.65 -30.90 -6.55
CA LYS A 449 21.12 -32.26 -6.67
C LYS A 449 19.60 -32.13 -6.79
N PRO A 450 19.00 -32.41 -7.96
CA PRO A 450 17.56 -32.58 -8.03
C PRO A 450 17.16 -33.75 -7.12
N PHE A 451 16.13 -33.53 -6.31
CA PHE A 451 15.37 -34.53 -5.57
C PHE A 451 14.12 -33.84 -4.99
N ASP A 452 13.05 -34.59 -4.71
CA ASP A 452 11.89 -34.01 -4.01
C ASP A 452 12.23 -33.63 -2.56
N ARG A 453 12.55 -32.35 -2.38
CA ARG A 453 12.80 -31.73 -1.07
C ARG A 453 11.56 -31.75 -0.18
N SER A 454 10.36 -31.63 -0.75
CA SER A 454 9.11 -31.49 0.01
C SER A 454 8.75 -32.79 0.75
N SER A 455 8.70 -33.92 0.03
CA SER A 455 8.47 -35.25 0.62
C SER A 455 9.59 -35.64 1.60
N TYR A 456 10.84 -35.28 1.29
CA TYR A 456 11.96 -35.54 2.20
C TYR A 456 11.84 -34.78 3.53
N ILE A 457 11.48 -33.50 3.49
CA ILE A 457 11.25 -32.67 4.68
C ILE A 457 10.04 -33.18 5.47
N GLU A 458 8.94 -33.52 4.80
CA GLU A 458 7.73 -34.03 5.46
C GLU A 458 8.02 -35.33 6.22
N LYS A 459 8.71 -36.26 5.57
CA LYS A 459 9.14 -37.52 6.19
C LYS A 459 9.98 -37.28 7.44
N ARG A 460 10.88 -36.28 7.44
CA ARG A 460 11.67 -35.90 8.63
C ARG A 460 10.84 -35.19 9.70
N ARG A 461 9.89 -34.32 9.30
CA ARG A 461 8.96 -33.64 10.20
C ARG A 461 8.13 -34.63 11.00
N ILE A 462 7.58 -35.66 10.34
CA ILE A 462 6.81 -36.74 10.99
C ILE A 462 7.67 -37.50 12.03
N TRP A 463 8.92 -37.82 11.70
CA TRP A 463 9.83 -38.50 12.65
C TRP A 463 10.21 -37.62 13.85
N MET A 464 10.44 -36.32 13.64
CA MET A 464 10.68 -35.35 14.72
C MET A 464 9.46 -35.18 15.63
N TYR A 465 8.24 -35.11 15.09
CA TYR A 465 7.05 -35.03 15.93
C TYR A 465 6.78 -36.34 16.68
N ARG A 466 7.03 -37.50 16.08
CA ARG A 466 6.91 -38.80 16.78
C ARG A 466 7.89 -38.90 17.97
N SER A 467 9.14 -38.46 17.80
CA SER A 467 10.12 -38.46 18.90
C SER A 467 9.83 -37.41 19.96
N TYR A 468 9.30 -36.24 19.57
CA TYR A 468 8.81 -35.24 20.51
C TYR A 468 7.62 -35.75 21.35
N SER A 469 6.60 -36.34 20.71
CA SER A 469 5.46 -36.94 21.42
C SER A 469 5.89 -38.07 22.36
N LEU A 470 6.85 -38.90 21.96
CA LEU A 470 7.44 -39.93 22.82
C LEU A 470 8.07 -39.33 24.09
N LEU A 471 8.81 -38.22 23.96
CA LEU A 471 9.41 -37.49 25.08
C LEU A 471 8.35 -36.86 26.00
N ILE A 472 7.29 -36.25 25.45
CA ILE A 472 6.21 -35.68 26.28
C ILE A 472 5.48 -36.78 27.05
N VAL A 473 5.22 -37.92 26.41
CA VAL A 473 4.59 -39.09 27.06
C VAL A 473 5.52 -39.70 28.13
N SER A 474 6.85 -39.73 27.92
CA SER A 474 7.78 -40.27 28.91
C SER A 474 7.96 -39.37 30.13
N LEU A 475 7.81 -38.05 29.98
CA LEU A 475 7.94 -37.09 31.09
C LEU A 475 6.81 -37.22 32.13
N LEU A 476 5.61 -37.63 31.74
CA LEU A 476 4.46 -37.84 32.65
C LEU A 476 4.79 -38.81 33.80
N PRO A 477 5.22 -40.07 33.56
CA PRO A 477 5.64 -40.96 34.64
C PRO A 477 6.93 -40.49 35.33
N THR A 478 7.85 -39.80 34.64
CA THR A 478 9.04 -39.23 35.30
C THR A 478 8.67 -38.22 36.38
N PHE A 479 7.75 -37.28 36.11
CA PHE A 479 7.31 -36.29 37.09
C PHE A 479 6.51 -36.93 38.23
N TYR A 480 5.65 -37.91 37.93
CA TYR A 480 4.91 -38.68 38.94
C TYR A 480 5.85 -39.43 39.90
N CYS A 481 6.80 -40.21 39.35
CA CYS A 481 7.78 -40.93 40.16
C CYS A 481 8.75 -39.99 40.89
N TYR A 482 9.09 -38.83 40.31
CA TYR A 482 9.91 -37.82 40.98
C TYR A 482 9.20 -37.23 42.20
N GLY A 483 7.93 -36.83 42.06
CA GLY A 483 7.13 -36.29 43.17
C GLY A 483 6.97 -37.29 44.31
N ASN A 484 6.61 -38.54 43.99
CA ASN A 484 6.48 -39.60 44.99
C ASN A 484 7.82 -39.97 45.65
N SER A 485 8.92 -40.01 44.87
CA SER A 485 10.28 -40.22 45.41
C SER A 485 10.68 -39.10 46.37
N PHE A 486 10.44 -37.84 46.01
CA PHE A 486 10.75 -36.70 46.88
C PHE A 486 9.93 -36.75 48.17
N ALA A 487 8.61 -36.95 48.06
CA ALA A 487 7.72 -37.05 49.22
C ALA A 487 8.08 -38.22 50.15
N ALA A 488 8.36 -39.41 49.61
CA ALA A 488 8.76 -40.58 50.39
C ALA A 488 10.12 -40.40 51.07
N SER A 489 11.11 -39.80 50.39
CA SER A 489 12.42 -39.50 50.98
C SER A 489 12.35 -38.43 52.07
N SER A 490 11.55 -37.37 51.89
CA SER A 490 11.32 -36.37 52.93
C SER A 490 10.60 -36.98 54.14
N ALA A 491 9.50 -37.72 53.93
CA ALA A 491 8.75 -38.34 55.01
C ALA A 491 9.58 -39.39 55.80
N TYR A 492 10.53 -40.07 55.15
CA TYR A 492 11.51 -40.93 55.80
C TYR A 492 12.50 -40.13 56.68
N ASN A 493 13.09 -39.06 56.12
CA ASN A 493 14.05 -38.22 56.85
C ASN A 493 13.41 -37.48 58.04
N ASP A 494 12.15 -37.06 57.91
CA ASP A 494 11.39 -36.35 58.94
C ASP A 494 10.75 -37.31 59.98
N GLY A 495 10.91 -38.63 59.81
CA GLY A 495 10.52 -39.65 60.80
C GLY A 495 9.05 -40.07 60.80
N TYR A 496 8.27 -39.76 59.76
CA TYR A 496 6.82 -40.02 59.68
C TYR A 496 6.44 -41.51 59.41
N GLY A 497 7.28 -42.47 59.77
CA GLY A 497 6.95 -43.90 59.73
C GLY A 497 6.98 -44.58 58.35
N VAL A 498 7.49 -43.93 57.31
CA VAL A 498 7.71 -44.54 55.98
C VAL A 498 8.88 -45.52 56.04
N SER A 499 8.77 -46.67 55.37
CA SER A 499 9.85 -47.68 55.36
C SER A 499 10.98 -47.33 54.39
N TYR A 500 12.22 -47.69 54.74
CA TYR A 500 13.39 -47.49 53.87
C TYR A 500 13.23 -48.18 52.49
N ASP A 501 12.67 -49.39 52.48
CA ASP A 501 12.43 -50.16 51.25
C ASP A 501 11.40 -49.50 50.33
N GLU A 502 10.43 -48.77 50.88
CA GLU A 502 9.44 -48.02 50.11
C GLU A 502 10.04 -46.76 49.48
N ALA A 503 10.82 -45.98 50.24
CA ALA A 503 11.57 -44.85 49.69
C ALA A 503 12.53 -45.30 48.56
N LYS A 504 13.23 -46.42 48.75
CA LYS A 504 14.14 -47.01 47.75
C LYS A 504 13.43 -47.53 46.49
N LYS A 505 12.20 -48.07 46.62
CA LYS A 505 11.37 -48.44 45.46
C LYS A 505 11.00 -47.22 44.62
N TRP A 506 10.60 -46.12 45.25
CA TRP A 506 10.31 -44.87 44.52
C TRP A 506 11.56 -44.23 43.91
N GLU A 507 12.71 -44.30 44.57
CA GLU A 507 14.00 -43.84 44.02
C GLU A 507 14.42 -44.65 42.77
N THR A 508 14.32 -45.98 42.82
CA THR A 508 14.62 -46.83 41.66
C THR A 508 13.64 -46.60 40.51
N ALA A 509 12.33 -46.47 40.79
CA ALA A 509 11.33 -46.11 39.79
C ALA A 509 11.59 -44.73 39.15
N ARG A 510 11.99 -43.73 39.94
CA ARG A 510 12.44 -42.42 39.46
C ARG A 510 13.66 -42.55 38.53
N ASN A 511 14.67 -43.33 38.91
CA ASN A 511 15.88 -43.47 38.10
C ASN A 511 15.61 -44.18 36.76
N VAL A 512 14.75 -45.21 36.73
CA VAL A 512 14.34 -45.88 35.49
C VAL A 512 13.53 -44.94 34.59
N THR A 513 12.50 -44.27 35.14
CA THR A 513 11.66 -43.34 34.35
C THR A 513 12.43 -42.12 33.87
N ALA A 514 13.37 -41.60 34.65
CA ALA A 514 14.28 -40.54 34.21
C ALA A 514 15.22 -41.02 33.10
N GLY A 515 15.77 -42.24 33.20
CA GLY A 515 16.61 -42.84 32.16
C GLY A 515 15.87 -42.98 30.82
N ILE A 516 14.61 -43.43 30.84
CA ILE A 516 13.74 -43.49 29.65
C ILE A 516 13.56 -42.09 29.05
N SER A 517 13.18 -41.09 29.86
CA SER A 517 12.99 -39.72 29.38
C SER A 517 14.26 -39.06 28.83
N ILE A 518 15.42 -39.35 29.40
CA ILE A 518 16.72 -38.91 28.85
C ILE A 518 16.96 -39.57 27.48
N GLY A 519 16.70 -40.87 27.35
CA GLY A 519 16.80 -41.59 26.07
C GLY A 519 15.87 -41.02 24.99
N CYS A 520 14.61 -40.74 25.33
CA CYS A 520 13.65 -40.07 24.45
C CYS A 520 14.13 -38.67 24.06
N GLY A 521 14.73 -37.92 24.99
CA GLY A 521 15.30 -36.59 24.75
C GLY A 521 16.46 -36.61 23.76
N VAL A 522 17.40 -37.55 23.90
CA VAL A 522 18.51 -37.74 22.96
C VAL A 522 17.99 -38.09 21.56
N LEU A 523 17.01 -38.98 21.47
CA LEU A 523 16.39 -39.38 20.20
C LEU A 523 15.68 -38.20 19.52
N PHE A 524 14.95 -37.38 20.28
CA PHE A 524 14.35 -36.14 19.78
C PHE A 524 15.40 -35.17 19.24
N VAL A 525 16.50 -34.92 19.97
CA VAL A 525 17.58 -34.03 19.50
C VAL A 525 18.23 -34.55 18.21
N VAL A 526 18.43 -35.86 18.07
CA VAL A 526 18.98 -36.45 16.83
C VAL A 526 18.05 -36.26 15.64
N GLU A 527 16.74 -36.50 15.79
CA GLU A 527 15.79 -36.25 14.69
C GLU A 527 15.56 -34.75 14.41
N LEU A 528 15.64 -33.89 15.43
CA LEU A 528 15.64 -32.43 15.25
C LEU A 528 16.83 -31.97 14.41
N VAL A 529 18.05 -32.46 14.68
CA VAL A 529 19.24 -32.15 13.86
C VAL A 529 19.09 -32.69 12.42
N ARG A 530 18.49 -33.88 12.24
CA ARG A 530 18.18 -34.44 10.91
C ARG A 530 17.14 -33.61 10.16
N TYR A 531 16.11 -33.12 10.85
CA TYR A 531 15.10 -32.22 10.29
C TYR A 531 15.69 -30.85 9.93
N LEU A 532 16.49 -30.22 10.81
CA LEU A 532 17.17 -28.96 10.51
C LEU A 532 18.11 -29.08 9.31
N ARG A 533 18.82 -30.21 9.18
CA ARG A 533 19.64 -30.49 7.99
C ARG A 533 18.82 -30.70 6.71
N ALA A 534 17.59 -31.22 6.82
CA ALA A 534 16.66 -31.31 5.70
C ALA A 534 16.07 -29.95 5.33
N ALA A 535 15.64 -29.15 6.30
CA ALA A 535 15.16 -27.78 6.08
C ALA A 535 16.24 -26.88 5.45
N ASN A 536 17.51 -27.03 5.86
CA ASN A 536 18.63 -26.32 5.24
C ASN A 536 18.89 -26.72 3.77
N SER A 537 18.31 -27.83 3.28
CA SER A 537 18.39 -28.20 1.86
C SER A 537 17.37 -27.48 0.96
N VAL A 538 16.47 -26.68 1.53
CA VAL A 538 15.59 -25.76 0.78
C VAL A 538 16.37 -24.57 0.22
N LEU A 539 17.47 -24.16 0.86
CA LEU A 539 18.27 -23.04 0.39
C LEU A 539 18.82 -23.31 -1.03
N PRO A 540 18.78 -22.32 -1.93
CA PRO A 540 19.26 -22.49 -3.29
C PRO A 540 20.76 -22.82 -3.32
N ALA A 541 21.16 -23.68 -4.24
CA ALA A 541 22.56 -24.07 -4.38
C ALA A 541 23.36 -22.91 -5.01
N GLU A 542 24.44 -22.49 -4.36
CA GLU A 542 25.30 -21.42 -4.88
C GLU A 542 26.17 -21.90 -6.04
N ALA A 543 26.07 -21.21 -7.18
CA ALA A 543 26.98 -21.40 -8.31
C ALA A 543 28.41 -20.93 -7.96
N LYS A 544 29.42 -21.66 -8.44
CA LYS A 544 30.84 -21.35 -8.21
C LYS A 544 31.56 -21.15 -9.54
N LYS A 545 32.55 -20.26 -9.59
CA LYS A 545 33.39 -20.10 -10.78
C LYS A 545 34.09 -21.41 -11.13
N MET A 546 33.95 -21.86 -12.38
CA MET A 546 34.53 -23.10 -12.85
C MET A 546 36.06 -22.97 -13.01
N SER A 547 36.82 -24.01 -12.62
CA SER A 547 38.27 -24.02 -12.88
C SER A 547 38.58 -24.48 -14.30
N THR A 548 39.70 -24.02 -14.87
CA THR A 548 40.14 -24.39 -16.23
C THR A 548 40.33 -25.89 -16.43
N LYS A 549 40.70 -26.63 -15.37
CA LYS A 549 40.82 -28.09 -15.36
C LYS A 549 39.47 -28.82 -15.33
N GLU A 550 38.43 -28.20 -14.78
CA GLU A 550 37.08 -28.77 -14.79
C GLU A 550 36.39 -28.52 -16.13
N LEU A 551 36.57 -27.34 -16.72
CA LEU A 551 36.03 -26.99 -18.03
C LEU A 551 36.54 -27.94 -19.14
N THR A 552 37.84 -28.23 -19.18
CA THR A 552 38.39 -29.20 -20.14
C THR A 552 37.90 -30.63 -19.89
N LYS A 553 37.71 -31.02 -18.62
CA LYS A 553 37.15 -32.34 -18.25
C LYS A 553 35.67 -32.49 -18.61
N ILE A 554 34.89 -31.41 -18.54
CA ILE A 554 33.48 -31.40 -18.96
C ILE A 554 33.39 -31.47 -20.48
N ARG A 555 34.09 -30.59 -21.21
CA ARG A 555 34.14 -30.61 -22.68
C ARG A 555 34.64 -31.93 -23.27
N GLY A 556 35.67 -32.53 -22.66
CA GLY A 556 36.16 -33.85 -23.08
C GLY A 556 35.13 -34.97 -22.86
N ARG A 557 34.22 -34.84 -21.89
CA ARG A 557 33.10 -35.79 -21.71
C ARG A 557 31.96 -35.53 -22.68
N GLU A 558 31.62 -34.27 -22.96
CA GLU A 558 30.65 -33.91 -24.00
C GLU A 558 31.08 -34.45 -25.36
N GLN A 559 32.38 -34.36 -25.72
CA GLN A 559 32.90 -34.93 -26.97
C GLN A 559 32.74 -36.45 -27.03
N ILE A 560 33.05 -37.18 -25.95
CA ILE A 560 32.88 -38.64 -25.88
C ILE A 560 31.39 -39.02 -25.98
N GLU A 561 30.50 -38.28 -25.31
CA GLU A 561 29.06 -38.56 -25.32
C GLU A 561 28.39 -38.17 -26.65
N ARG A 562 28.88 -37.12 -27.34
CA ARG A 562 28.48 -36.79 -28.72
C ARG A 562 28.90 -37.87 -29.72
N VAL A 563 30.14 -38.36 -29.64
CA VAL A 563 30.60 -39.46 -30.51
C VAL A 563 29.74 -40.70 -30.28
N LYS A 564 29.45 -41.06 -29.03
CA LYS A 564 28.53 -42.18 -28.72
C LYS A 564 27.11 -41.96 -29.21
N GLN A 565 26.57 -40.74 -29.13
CA GLN A 565 25.26 -40.43 -29.69
C GLN A 565 25.28 -40.51 -31.23
N GLN A 566 26.36 -40.10 -31.90
CA GLN A 566 26.51 -40.29 -33.34
C GLN A 566 26.66 -41.76 -33.73
N GLU A 567 27.41 -42.56 -32.98
CA GLU A 567 27.50 -44.02 -33.17
C GLU A 567 26.13 -44.69 -32.98
N LEU A 568 25.38 -44.34 -31.92
CA LEU A 568 24.02 -44.85 -31.69
C LEU A 568 23.01 -44.37 -32.75
N LEU A 569 23.15 -43.15 -33.27
CA LEU A 569 22.33 -42.66 -34.38
C LEU A 569 22.67 -43.35 -35.70
N LEU A 570 23.94 -43.70 -35.94
CA LEU A 570 24.36 -44.49 -37.12
C LEU A 570 23.89 -45.96 -37.01
N GLU A 571 23.90 -46.54 -35.82
CA GLU A 571 23.30 -47.86 -35.56
C GLU A 571 21.77 -47.80 -35.71
N ALA A 572 21.12 -46.74 -35.21
CA ALA A 572 19.68 -46.52 -35.36
C ALA A 572 19.28 -46.26 -36.82
N ASP A 573 20.02 -45.45 -37.58
CA ASP A 573 19.77 -45.22 -39.01
C ASP A 573 19.94 -46.51 -39.82
N SER A 574 20.91 -47.38 -39.45
CA SER A 574 21.05 -48.70 -40.09
C SER A 574 19.93 -49.68 -39.74
N ALA A 575 19.31 -49.54 -38.57
CA ALA A 575 18.09 -50.28 -38.21
C ALA A 575 16.82 -49.67 -38.81
N PHE A 576 16.76 -48.34 -38.96
CA PHE A 576 15.63 -47.61 -39.51
C PHE A 576 15.58 -47.70 -41.05
N SER A 577 16.73 -47.94 -41.72
CA SER A 577 16.77 -48.26 -43.15
C SER A 577 16.07 -49.57 -43.52
N ASP A 578 15.80 -50.46 -42.55
CA ASP A 578 14.99 -51.67 -42.75
C ASP A 578 13.48 -51.46 -42.50
N GLU A 579 13.05 -50.35 -41.89
CA GLU A 579 11.62 -50.10 -41.53
C GLU A 579 11.02 -48.82 -42.15
N ALA A 580 11.83 -47.93 -42.74
CA ALA A 580 11.39 -46.64 -43.29
C ALA A 580 10.90 -46.67 -44.76
N GLU A 581 10.27 -47.76 -45.22
CA GLU A 581 9.60 -47.80 -46.54
C GLU A 581 8.09 -47.41 -46.46
N ASN A 582 7.66 -46.64 -45.43
CA ASN A 582 6.28 -46.15 -45.36
C ASN A 582 6.06 -44.80 -44.66
N SER A 583 5.28 -43.96 -45.37
CA SER A 583 4.50 -42.78 -44.95
C SER A 583 5.22 -41.49 -44.51
N ASP A 584 4.95 -40.44 -45.29
CA ASP A 584 5.26 -39.03 -45.03
C ASP A 584 4.46 -38.39 -43.87
N GLY A 585 4.98 -37.28 -43.34
CA GLY A 585 4.21 -36.03 -43.44
C GLY A 585 3.90 -35.20 -42.17
N ALA A 586 4.44 -33.97 -42.18
CA ALA A 586 3.87 -32.73 -41.62
C ALA A 586 4.03 -32.38 -40.11
N GLU A 587 5.05 -31.53 -39.88
CA GLU A 587 5.21 -30.38 -38.96
C GLU A 587 4.15 -30.03 -37.89
N LEU A 588 4.68 -29.58 -36.74
CA LEU A 588 3.95 -28.99 -35.61
C LEU A 588 4.42 -27.54 -35.38
N SER A 589 3.52 -26.62 -35.02
CA SER A 589 3.84 -25.20 -34.75
C SER A 589 3.71 -24.82 -33.27
N GLU A 590 4.67 -24.06 -32.73
CA GLU A 590 4.67 -23.53 -31.36
C GLU A 590 3.85 -22.23 -31.19
N PRO A 591 3.30 -21.95 -29.98
CA PRO A 591 2.79 -20.64 -29.60
C PRO A 591 3.66 -19.89 -28.58
N GLU A 592 3.67 -18.56 -28.67
CA GLU A 592 4.45 -17.63 -27.84
C GLU A 592 3.93 -17.47 -26.39
N GLY A 593 4.80 -17.02 -25.48
CA GLY A 593 4.48 -16.73 -24.08
C GLY A 593 4.49 -15.24 -23.74
N THR A 594 3.64 -14.85 -22.77
CA THR A 594 3.55 -13.47 -22.25
C THR A 594 4.17 -13.35 -20.85
N GLY A 595 5.11 -12.41 -20.67
CA GLY A 595 5.78 -12.14 -19.38
C GLY A 595 5.02 -11.18 -18.45
N GLY A 596 5.38 -11.19 -17.16
CA GLY A 596 4.88 -10.25 -16.15
C GLY A 596 6.02 -9.72 -15.26
N MET A 597 5.96 -8.44 -14.89
CA MET A 597 6.98 -7.73 -14.12
C MET A 597 6.68 -7.66 -12.60
N PRO A 598 7.71 -7.63 -11.73
CA PRO A 598 7.62 -7.13 -10.37
C PRO A 598 8.47 -5.86 -10.10
N VAL A 599 8.14 -5.14 -9.01
CA VAL A 599 8.54 -3.76 -8.63
C VAL A 599 9.61 -3.76 -7.49
N ILE A 600 10.15 -2.58 -7.08
CA ILE A 600 10.91 -2.18 -5.85
C ILE A 600 12.38 -1.77 -6.16
N LYS A 601 12.96 -0.60 -5.77
CA LYS A 601 12.55 0.58 -4.93
C LYS A 601 13.46 1.81 -5.17
N GLY A 602 13.15 2.97 -4.56
CA GLY A 602 14.04 4.16 -4.42
C GLY A 602 13.92 4.90 -3.07
N GLU A 603 14.85 5.81 -2.76
CA GLU A 603 14.95 6.58 -1.50
C GLU A 603 15.10 8.10 -1.78
N ILE A 604 14.47 8.96 -0.97
CA ILE A 604 14.36 10.42 -1.19
C ILE A 604 14.70 11.19 0.10
N GLN A 605 15.35 12.34 -0.04
CA GLN A 605 15.68 13.25 1.07
C GLN A 605 15.06 14.64 0.87
N GLU A 606 14.58 15.22 1.97
CA GLU A 606 14.10 16.60 2.05
C GLU A 606 15.29 17.57 2.13
N LEU A 607 15.16 18.74 1.48
CA LEU A 607 16.04 19.89 1.69
C LEU A 607 15.28 21.00 2.44
N GLN A 608 16.00 21.67 3.35
CA GLN A 608 15.49 22.70 4.27
C GLN A 608 15.43 24.11 3.68
#